data_AF-A0AAW8BLS5-F1
#
_entry.id   AF-A0AAW8BLS5-F1
#
_cell.length_a   1.000
_cell.length_b   1.000
_cell.length_c   1.000
_cell.angle_alpha   90.00
_cell.angle_beta   90.00
_cell.angle_gamma   90.00
#
_symmetry.space_group_name_H-M   'P 1'
#
loop_
_entity.id
_entity.type
_entity.pdbx_description
1 polymer ?
#
loop_
_entity_poly.entity_id
_entity_poly.type
_entity_poly.pdbx_seq_one_letter_code
_entity_poly.pdbx_strand_id
1 'polypeptide(L)'
;MATNQSDFAVYVTDKKGKQHCLLPGDEIPSWAGKQITNPYVLGVDPDAEDDEPGTDGPPPQSGRGSSRDAWAAYAESHEVDVEGKDRDEIIAACQEAGVPVE
;
A
#
# COMPACT_ATOMS: atom_id res chain seq x y z
N MET A 1 -16.43 3.71 -1.38
CA MET A 1 -16.45 5.19 -1.44
C MET A 1 -15.63 5.68 -0.25
N ALA A 2 -14.74 6.66 -0.42
CA ALA A 2 -13.92 7.16 0.68
C ALA A 2 -14.82 7.99 1.63
N THR A 3 -14.57 7.93 2.93
CA THR A 3 -15.26 8.73 3.96
C THR A 3 -14.24 9.63 4.65
N ASN A 4 -14.69 10.74 5.20
CA ASN A 4 -13.84 11.62 5.99
C ASN A 4 -13.50 10.91 7.32
N GLN A 5 -12.26 10.47 7.46
CA GLN A 5 -11.77 9.76 8.64
C GLN A 5 -11.17 10.71 9.69
N SER A 6 -11.09 12.01 9.41
CA SER A 6 -10.55 12.98 10.37
C SER A 6 -11.57 13.38 11.42
N ASP A 7 -11.09 13.78 12.60
CA ASP A 7 -11.91 14.38 13.67
C ASP A 7 -12.44 15.79 13.32
N PHE A 8 -12.10 16.33 12.14
CA PHE A 8 -12.38 17.70 11.74
C PHE A 8 -13.32 17.77 10.53
N ALA A 9 -14.05 18.89 10.43
CA ALA A 9 -14.83 19.19 9.25
C ALA A 9 -13.93 19.65 8.09
N VAL A 10 -14.12 19.04 6.92
CA VAL A 10 -13.35 19.34 5.71
C VAL A 10 -14.20 20.15 4.74
N TYR A 11 -13.72 21.33 4.38
CA TYR A 11 -14.36 22.19 3.39
C TYR A 11 -13.73 21.99 2.02
N VAL A 12 -14.51 21.48 1.07
CA VAL A 12 -14.08 21.29 -0.32
C VAL A 12 -14.91 22.16 -1.26
N THR A 13 -14.25 22.74 -2.26
CA THR A 13 -14.91 23.58 -3.26
C THR A 13 -15.05 22.80 -4.56
N ASP A 14 -16.27 22.67 -5.08
CA ASP A 14 -16.53 22.05 -6.38
C ASP A 14 -16.01 22.99 -7.51
N LYS A 15 -15.80 22.45 -8.71
CA LYS A 15 -15.43 23.21 -9.93
C LYS A 15 -16.41 24.32 -10.27
N LYS A 16 -17.63 24.27 -9.74
CA LYS A 16 -18.65 25.32 -9.85
C LYS A 16 -18.51 26.43 -8.80
N GLY A 17 -17.49 26.38 -7.95
CA GLY A 17 -17.26 27.34 -6.87
C GLY A 17 -18.15 27.12 -5.63
N LYS A 18 -18.96 26.06 -5.59
CA LYS A 18 -19.81 25.75 -4.44
C LYS A 18 -18.97 25.09 -3.35
N GLN A 19 -19.04 25.61 -2.13
CA GLN A 19 -18.44 24.97 -0.96
C GLN A 19 -19.32 23.84 -0.44
N HIS A 20 -18.68 22.72 -0.09
CA HIS A 20 -19.25 21.56 0.56
C HIS A 20 -18.49 21.33 1.87
N CYS A 21 -19.24 21.13 2.96
CA CYS A 21 -18.71 20.76 4.27
C CYS A 21 -18.91 19.26 4.44
N LEU A 22 -17.82 18.54 4.69
CA LEU A 22 -17.80 17.11 4.99
C LEU A 22 -17.50 16.96 6.48
N LEU A 23 -18.44 16.45 7.25
CA LEU A 23 -18.24 16.16 8.66
C LEU A 23 -17.41 14.88 8.84
N PRO A 24 -16.87 14.62 10.04
CA PRO A 24 -16.29 13.33 10.38
C PRO A 24 -17.29 12.19 10.10
N GLY A 25 -16.86 11.19 9.33
CA GLY A 25 -17.69 10.05 8.89
C GLY A 25 -18.53 10.30 7.63
N ASP A 26 -18.62 11.53 7.12
CA ASP A 26 -19.36 11.80 5.88
C ASP A 26 -18.67 11.20 4.66
N GLU A 27 -19.47 10.78 3.68
CA GLU A 27 -18.96 10.28 2.41
C GLU A 27 -18.28 11.39 1.60
N ILE A 28 -17.03 11.14 1.20
CA ILE A 28 -16.27 12.00 0.32
C ILE A 28 -16.73 11.73 -1.12
N PRO A 29 -17.26 12.74 -1.82
CA PRO A 29 -17.60 12.60 -3.23
C PRO A 29 -16.37 12.26 -4.07
N SER A 30 -16.52 11.43 -5.10
CA SER A 30 -15.40 11.03 -5.98
C SER A 30 -14.67 12.20 -6.66
N TRP A 31 -15.35 13.33 -6.88
CA TRP A 31 -14.73 14.56 -7.38
C TRP A 31 -13.85 15.26 -6.34
N ALA A 32 -14.20 15.14 -5.05
CA ALA A 32 -13.50 15.75 -3.93
C ALA A 32 -12.28 14.94 -3.50
N GLY A 33 -12.31 13.61 -3.68
CA GLY A 33 -11.17 12.74 -3.40
C GLY A 33 -9.89 13.12 -4.18
N LYS A 34 -10.02 13.76 -5.34
CA LYS A 34 -8.86 14.30 -6.10
C LYS A 34 -8.29 15.61 -5.55
N GLN A 35 -9.05 16.33 -4.72
CA GLN A 35 -8.63 17.60 -4.12
C GLN A 35 -8.17 17.43 -2.67
N ILE A 36 -8.69 16.42 -1.97
CA ILE A 36 -8.28 16.07 -0.62
C ILE A 36 -7.00 15.26 -0.72
N THR A 37 -5.86 15.91 -0.53
CA THR A 37 -4.54 15.27 -0.46
C THR A 37 -4.08 15.05 0.98
N ASN A 38 -4.89 15.42 1.97
CA ASN A 38 -4.54 15.28 3.37
C ASN A 38 -4.73 13.81 3.81
N PRO A 39 -3.64 13.07 4.13
CA PRO A 39 -3.71 11.65 4.48
C PRO A 39 -4.64 11.40 5.69
N TYR A 40 -4.62 12.29 6.68
CA TYR A 40 -5.51 12.23 7.86
C TYR A 40 -7.01 12.25 7.52
N VAL A 41 -7.40 12.91 6.42
CA VAL A 41 -8.81 12.95 5.97
C VAL A 41 -9.18 11.68 5.24
N LEU A 42 -8.21 11.11 4.52
CA LEU A 42 -8.38 9.89 3.73
C LEU A 42 -8.30 8.62 4.58
N GLY A 43 -7.98 8.74 5.87
CA GLY A 43 -7.72 7.59 6.76
C GLY A 43 -6.46 6.83 6.37
N VAL A 44 -5.58 7.45 5.59
CA VAL A 44 -4.24 6.95 5.33
C VAL A 44 -3.40 7.52 6.46
N ASP A 45 -2.97 6.65 7.37
CA ASP A 45 -2.00 7.07 8.37
C ASP A 45 -0.67 7.29 7.62
N PRO A 46 -0.08 8.50 7.62
CA PRO A 46 1.15 8.77 6.90
C PRO A 46 2.38 8.05 7.51
N ASP A 47 2.23 7.51 8.73
CA ASP A 47 3.19 6.67 9.42
C ASP A 47 2.75 5.19 9.47
N ALA A 48 1.55 4.85 8.99
CA ALA A 48 1.30 3.45 8.63
C ALA A 48 2.20 3.16 7.45
N GLU A 49 3.21 2.33 7.73
CA GLU A 49 3.95 1.62 6.69
C GLU A 49 2.92 1.11 5.70
N ASP A 50 3.08 1.56 4.46
CA ASP A 50 2.29 1.13 3.33
C ASP A 50 2.50 -0.38 3.19
N ASP A 51 1.73 -1.14 3.95
CA ASP A 51 1.44 -2.55 3.72
C ASP A 51 0.49 -2.61 2.52
N GLU A 52 0.88 -1.92 1.44
CA GLU A 52 0.44 -2.27 0.11
C GLU A 52 0.86 -3.73 -0.04
N PRO A 53 -0.08 -4.68 -0.25
CA PRO A 53 0.31 -6.02 -0.64
C PRO A 53 1.15 -5.83 -1.89
N GLY A 54 2.43 -6.15 -1.75
CA GLY A 54 3.49 -5.77 -2.67
C GLY A 54 3.01 -5.85 -4.11
N THR A 55 3.22 -4.75 -4.83
CA THR A 55 3.31 -4.72 -6.29
C THR A 55 3.73 -6.10 -6.80
N ASP A 56 2.91 -6.69 -7.66
CA ASP A 56 2.95 -8.03 -8.30
C ASP A 56 4.30 -8.35 -8.98
N GLY A 57 5.40 -8.26 -8.24
CA GLY A 57 6.76 -8.17 -8.74
C GLY A 57 7.75 -8.54 -7.65
N PRO A 58 8.93 -9.04 -8.03
CA PRO A 58 9.89 -9.54 -7.07
C PRO A 58 10.37 -8.45 -6.10
N PRO A 59 10.53 -8.77 -4.81
CA PRO A 59 11.22 -7.88 -3.89
C PRO A 59 12.67 -7.65 -4.40
N PRO A 60 13.28 -6.49 -4.10
CA PRO A 60 14.63 -6.21 -4.59
C PRO A 60 15.68 -7.15 -3.97
N GLN A 61 16.74 -7.49 -4.71
CA GLN A 61 17.88 -8.28 -4.20
C GLN A 61 18.76 -7.54 -3.18
N SER A 62 18.82 -6.19 -3.24
CA SER A 62 19.61 -5.38 -2.30
C SER A 62 18.99 -4.02 -2.00
N GLY A 63 19.09 -3.60 -0.73
CA GLY A 63 18.57 -2.31 -0.26
C GLY A 63 17.39 -2.45 0.70
N ARG A 64 16.62 -1.37 0.83
CA ARG A 64 15.42 -1.33 1.66
C ARG A 64 14.34 -2.17 0.97
N GLY A 65 13.78 -3.16 1.67
CA GLY A 65 12.81 -4.14 1.11
C GLY A 65 13.42 -5.48 0.70
N SER A 66 14.76 -5.64 0.76
CA SER A 66 15.47 -6.89 0.44
C SER A 66 15.63 -7.82 1.65
N SER A 67 14.70 -7.78 2.58
CA SER A 67 14.74 -8.59 3.79
C SER A 67 14.39 -10.04 3.48
N ARG A 68 14.90 -10.98 4.29
CA ARG A 68 14.46 -12.39 4.23
C ARG A 68 12.94 -12.50 4.28
N ASP A 69 12.30 -11.70 5.12
CA ASP A 69 10.85 -11.70 5.33
C ASP A 69 10.07 -11.32 4.06
N ALA A 70 10.51 -10.27 3.36
CA ALA A 70 9.93 -9.86 2.07
C ALA A 70 10.07 -10.94 0.99
N TRP A 71 11.24 -11.59 0.93
CA TRP A 71 11.46 -12.73 0.04
C TRP A 71 10.65 -13.97 0.44
N ALA A 72 10.47 -14.22 1.73
CA ALA A 72 9.68 -15.33 2.23
C ALA A 72 8.20 -15.17 1.86
N ALA A 73 7.62 -13.97 2.10
CA ALA A 73 6.25 -13.67 1.72
C ALA A 73 6.02 -13.79 0.20
N TYR A 74 6.99 -13.34 -0.60
CA TYR A 74 6.94 -13.46 -2.06
C TYR A 74 7.07 -14.92 -2.56
N ALA A 75 7.91 -15.71 -1.91
CA ALA A 75 8.07 -17.13 -2.20
C ALA A 75 6.83 -17.94 -1.79
N GLU A 76 6.28 -17.70 -0.60
CA GLU A 76 5.06 -18.35 -0.12
C GLU A 76 3.85 -18.06 -1.03
N SER A 77 3.74 -16.83 -1.56
CA SER A 77 2.67 -16.48 -2.51
C SER A 77 2.80 -17.21 -3.86
N HIS A 78 3.99 -17.69 -4.20
CA HIS A 78 4.29 -18.48 -5.39
C HIS A 78 4.45 -19.98 -5.09
N GLU A 79 4.03 -20.43 -3.90
CA GLU A 79 4.11 -21.84 -3.46
C GLU A 79 5.56 -22.39 -3.41
N VAL A 80 6.53 -21.50 -3.22
CA VAL A 80 7.96 -21.85 -3.06
C VAL A 80 8.26 -22.08 -1.58
N ASP A 81 8.93 -23.19 -1.29
CA ASP A 81 9.33 -23.56 0.05
C ASP A 81 10.44 -22.63 0.60
N VAL A 82 10.21 -22.04 1.77
CA VAL A 82 11.10 -21.07 2.45
C VAL A 82 11.62 -21.55 3.80
N GLU A 83 11.21 -22.74 4.24
CA GLU A 83 11.51 -23.24 5.58
C GLU A 83 13.01 -23.49 5.76
N GLY A 84 13.60 -22.87 6.78
CA GLY A 84 15.04 -23.00 7.09
C GLY A 84 15.99 -22.36 6.08
N LYS A 85 15.48 -21.68 5.05
CA LYS A 85 16.29 -21.00 4.03
C LYS A 85 16.60 -19.56 4.41
N ASP A 86 17.83 -19.16 4.14
CA ASP A 86 18.27 -17.76 4.15
C ASP A 86 17.71 -17.01 2.93
N ARG A 87 17.75 -15.67 2.98
CA ARG A 87 17.24 -14.82 1.90
C ARG A 87 17.76 -15.22 0.52
N ASP A 88 19.07 -15.42 0.40
CA ASP A 88 19.72 -15.78 -0.86
C ASP A 88 19.31 -17.20 -1.34
N GLU A 89 19.03 -18.12 -0.41
CA GLU A 89 18.49 -19.45 -0.72
C GLU A 89 17.02 -19.40 -1.14
N ILE A 90 16.23 -18.47 -0.59
CA ILE A 90 14.84 -18.22 -1.01
C ILE A 90 14.82 -17.65 -2.44
N ILE A 91 15.70 -16.69 -2.75
CA ILE A 91 15.84 -16.13 -4.10
C ILE A 91 16.21 -17.23 -5.11
N ALA A 92 17.17 -18.09 -4.76
CA ALA A 92 17.55 -19.22 -5.58
C ALA A 92 16.38 -20.20 -5.81
N ALA A 93 15.61 -20.52 -4.76
CA ALA A 93 14.43 -21.37 -4.86
C ALA A 93 13.33 -20.75 -5.75
N CYS A 94 13.11 -19.43 -5.67
CA CYS A 94 12.22 -18.70 -6.56
C CYS A 94 12.68 -18.80 -8.02
N GLN A 95 13.97 -18.58 -8.27
CA GLN A 95 14.54 -18.69 -9.61
C GLN A 95 14.45 -20.12 -10.18
N GLU A 96 14.66 -21.15 -9.36
CA GLU A 96 14.49 -22.57 -9.74
C GLU A 96 13.03 -22.92 -10.03
N ALA A 97 12.08 -22.33 -9.29
CA ALA A 97 10.65 -22.47 -9.52
C ALA A 97 10.13 -21.68 -10.74
N GLY A 98 10.98 -20.86 -11.38
CA GLY A 98 10.60 -20.01 -12.51
C GLY A 98 9.85 -18.73 -12.10
N VAL A 99 9.94 -18.35 -10.82
CA VAL A 99 9.43 -17.09 -10.29
C VAL A 99 10.43 -15.97 -10.64
N PRO A 100 9.97 -14.81 -11.16
CA PRO A 100 10.86 -13.71 -11.51
C PRO A 100 11.60 -13.18 -10.26
N VAL A 101 12.86 -12.76 -10.43
CA VAL A 101 13.73 -12.18 -9.38
C VAL A 101 14.47 -10.96 -9.94
N GLU A 102 14.57 -9.85 -9.20
CA GLU A 102 15.24 -8.59 -9.62
C GLU A 102 16.27 -8.06 -8.61
#